data_AF-A0A943RPH5-F1
#
_entry.id   AF-A0A943RPH5-F1
#
_cell.length_a   1.000
_cell.length_b   1.000
_cell.length_c   1.000
_cell.angle_alpha   90.00
_cell.angle_beta   90.00
_cell.angle_gamma   90.00
#
_symmetry.space_group_name_H-M   'P 1'
#
loop_
_entity.id
_entity.type
_entity.pdbx_description
1 polymer ?
#
loop_
_entity_poly.entity_id
_entity_poly.type
_entity_poly.pdbx_seq_one_letter_code
_entity_poly.pdbx_strand_id
1 'polypeptide(L)'
;MYKVILAGGMASGKSTVSKMLEAAGGLRFDLDEVSRRLLRPGCECTYRVAEAFGNDLLDPVTHEINRRELGLRAFATSESAELLEELEMPFIREYMRQFLTKEAPAADAQFCFVEVPLLDRVEDLLELVDEVVVVVAPLELRAERAEQRGSSRQEFEQRIAHQPSDTYLRNQADTVFVNSEGLDDLKAQVELWLNARFNQHSEQ
;
A
#
# COMPACT_ATOMS: atom_id res chain seq x y z
N MET A 1 -0.22 -21.11 2.52
CA MET A 1 0.06 -19.96 1.65
C MET A 1 1.01 -19.03 2.38
N TYR A 2 2.09 -18.60 1.72
CA TYR A 2 3.05 -17.63 2.26
C TYR A 2 2.49 -16.20 2.14
N LYS A 3 2.65 -15.36 3.16
CA LYS A 3 1.99 -14.05 3.24
C LYS A 3 3.03 -12.95 3.40
N VAL A 4 2.94 -11.94 2.54
CA VAL A 4 3.95 -10.88 2.46
C VAL A 4 3.31 -9.51 2.62
N ILE A 5 3.98 -8.60 3.32
CA ILE A 5 3.75 -7.16 3.19
C ILE A 5 4.73 -6.59 2.18
N LEU A 6 4.23 -5.86 1.19
CA LEU A 6 5.04 -5.12 0.24
C LEU A 6 4.90 -3.61 0.52
N ALA A 7 5.96 -3.02 1.08
CA ALA A 7 6.04 -1.60 1.38
C ALA A 7 7.16 -0.90 0.60
N GLY A 8 7.18 0.43 0.61
CA GLY A 8 8.19 1.21 -0.08
C GLY A 8 7.78 2.67 -0.25
N GLY A 9 8.75 3.57 -0.13
CA GLY A 9 8.51 5.01 -0.26
C GLY A 9 8.07 5.42 -1.68
N MET A 10 7.55 6.64 -1.79
CA MET A 10 7.07 7.23 -3.04
C MET A 10 8.14 7.11 -4.14
N ALA A 11 7.74 6.61 -5.31
CA ALA A 11 8.61 6.41 -6.47
C ALA A 11 9.82 5.46 -6.26
N SER A 12 9.81 4.60 -5.21
CA SER A 12 10.86 3.59 -5.00
C SER A 12 10.87 2.45 -6.02
N GLY A 13 9.73 2.20 -6.70
CA GLY A 13 9.56 1.05 -7.59
C GLY A 13 8.68 -0.07 -7.00
N LYS A 14 8.04 0.16 -5.85
CA LYS A 14 7.05 -0.75 -5.24
C LYS A 14 6.03 -1.31 -6.24
N SER A 15 5.44 -0.45 -7.07
CA SER A 15 4.47 -0.88 -8.09
C SER A 15 5.05 -1.74 -9.20
N THR A 16 6.35 -1.61 -9.49
CA THR A 16 7.06 -2.49 -10.42
C THR A 16 7.22 -3.88 -9.82
N VAL A 17 7.66 -3.96 -8.55
CA VAL A 17 7.79 -5.23 -7.82
C VAL A 17 6.42 -5.90 -7.66
N SER A 18 5.39 -5.14 -7.29
CA SER A 18 4.00 -5.62 -7.18
C SER A 18 3.55 -6.35 -8.45
N LYS A 19 3.75 -5.74 -9.62
CA LYS A 19 3.43 -6.37 -10.92
C LYS A 19 4.24 -7.64 -11.19
N MET A 20 5.51 -7.68 -10.79
CA MET A 20 6.34 -8.88 -10.95
C MET A 20 5.85 -10.03 -10.07
N LEU A 21 5.45 -9.73 -8.83
CA LEU A 21 4.87 -10.71 -7.91
C LEU A 21 3.51 -11.23 -8.41
N GLU A 22 2.64 -10.37 -8.94
CA GLU A 22 1.38 -10.79 -9.59
C GLU A 22 1.65 -11.70 -10.79
N ALA A 23 2.60 -11.31 -11.66
CA ALA A 23 2.97 -12.11 -12.82
C ALA A 23 3.54 -13.49 -12.45
N ALA A 24 4.13 -13.62 -11.25
CA ALA A 24 4.60 -14.87 -10.68
C ALA A 24 3.50 -15.70 -9.98
N GLY A 25 2.23 -15.28 -10.07
CA GLY A 25 1.10 -15.99 -9.47
C GLY A 25 0.79 -15.58 -8.02
N GLY A 26 1.40 -14.48 -7.52
CA GLY A 26 1.10 -13.93 -6.22
C GLY A 26 -0.28 -13.31 -6.15
N LEU A 27 -1.08 -13.68 -5.15
CA LEU A 27 -2.39 -13.06 -4.91
C LEU A 27 -2.20 -11.67 -4.29
N ARG A 28 -2.45 -10.62 -5.07
CA ARG A 28 -2.33 -9.22 -4.62
C ARG A 28 -3.54 -8.77 -3.81
N PHE A 29 -3.27 -8.02 -2.75
CA PHE A 29 -4.24 -7.22 -2.03
C PHE A 29 -3.75 -5.77 -1.94
N ASP A 30 -4.46 -4.85 -2.58
CA ASP A 30 -4.05 -3.45 -2.72
C ASP A 30 -4.81 -2.55 -1.73
N LEU A 31 -4.11 -1.99 -0.74
CA LEU A 31 -4.75 -1.10 0.25
C LEU A 31 -5.22 0.23 -0.35
N ASP A 32 -4.62 0.74 -1.43
CA ASP A 32 -5.13 1.94 -2.11
C ASP A 32 -6.48 1.64 -2.78
N GLU A 33 -6.67 0.43 -3.31
CA GLU A 33 -7.96 0.00 -3.83
C GLU A 33 -8.99 -0.16 -2.71
N VAL A 34 -8.58 -0.74 -1.57
CA VAL A 34 -9.45 -0.89 -0.39
C VAL A 34 -9.93 0.46 0.10
N SER A 35 -9.05 1.44 0.34
CA SER A 35 -9.44 2.80 0.77
C SER A 35 -10.46 3.42 -0.21
N ARG A 36 -10.25 3.26 -1.53
CA ARG A 36 -11.25 3.71 -2.51
C ARG A 36 -12.58 2.96 -2.36
N ARG A 37 -12.58 1.66 -2.08
CA ARG A 37 -13.80 0.86 -1.93
C ARG A 37 -14.57 1.20 -0.65
N LEU A 38 -13.91 1.58 0.43
CA LEU A 38 -14.55 1.95 1.72
C LEU A 38 -15.50 3.14 1.59
N LEU A 39 -15.23 4.01 0.62
CA LEU A 39 -16.01 5.20 0.31
C LEU A 39 -17.05 4.98 -0.81
N ARG A 40 -17.51 3.74 -1.03
CA ARG A 40 -18.60 3.44 -1.98
C ARG A 40 -19.97 3.52 -1.27
N PRO A 41 -21.06 3.83 -2.01
CA PRO A 41 -22.41 3.83 -1.46
C PRO A 41 -22.74 2.57 -0.66
N GLY A 42 -23.38 2.76 0.49
CA GLY A 42 -23.81 1.67 1.38
C GLY A 42 -22.72 1.14 2.31
N CYS A 43 -21.47 1.60 2.22
CA CYS A 43 -20.43 1.27 3.19
C CYS A 43 -20.57 2.10 4.47
N GLU A 44 -20.41 1.48 5.63
CA GLU A 44 -20.47 2.18 6.94
C GLU A 44 -19.45 3.34 7.01
N CYS A 45 -18.24 3.12 6.50
CA CYS A 45 -17.19 4.15 6.45
C CYS A 45 -17.66 5.41 5.70
N THR A 46 -18.45 5.26 4.63
CA THR A 46 -18.98 6.39 3.85
C THR A 46 -19.88 7.29 4.69
N TYR A 47 -20.76 6.69 5.50
CA TYR A 47 -21.67 7.44 6.38
C TYR A 47 -20.91 8.12 7.54
N ARG A 48 -19.93 7.43 8.14
CA ARG A 48 -19.10 8.03 9.21
C ARG A 48 -18.31 9.22 8.72
N VAL A 49 -17.72 9.12 7.51
CA VAL A 49 -17.00 10.23 6.89
C VAL A 49 -17.95 11.39 6.60
N ALA A 50 -19.16 11.14 6.10
CA ALA A 50 -20.13 12.20 5.88
C ALA A 50 -20.59 12.88 7.18
N GLU A 51 -20.80 12.11 8.25
CA GLU A 51 -21.15 12.66 9.55
C GLU A 51 -20.06 13.59 10.10
N ALA A 52 -18.79 13.21 9.94
CA ALA A 52 -17.64 13.99 10.42
C ALA A 52 -17.31 15.21 9.54
N PHE A 53 -17.40 15.08 8.22
CA PHE A 53 -16.95 16.11 7.26
C PHE A 53 -18.09 16.91 6.63
N GLY A 54 -19.34 16.57 6.92
CA GLY A 54 -20.55 17.25 6.44
C GLY A 54 -21.44 16.33 5.62
N ASN A 55 -22.72 16.23 6.01
CA ASN A 55 -23.70 15.38 5.34
C ASN A 55 -24.00 15.83 3.90
N ASP A 56 -23.66 17.07 3.54
CA ASP A 56 -23.73 17.60 2.18
C ASP A 56 -22.72 16.94 1.22
N LEU A 57 -21.78 16.16 1.74
CA LEU A 57 -20.90 15.31 0.95
C LEU A 57 -21.62 14.11 0.33
N LEU A 58 -22.74 13.68 0.89
CA LEU A 58 -23.49 12.53 0.36
C LEU A 58 -24.58 12.98 -0.61
N ASP A 59 -24.60 12.35 -1.77
CA ASP A 59 -25.73 12.45 -2.67
C ASP A 59 -26.98 11.82 -2.00
N PRO A 60 -28.11 12.55 -1.94
CA PRO A 60 -29.30 12.09 -1.23
C PRO A 60 -30.03 10.93 -1.91
N VAL A 61 -29.72 10.62 -3.18
CA VAL A 61 -30.36 9.56 -3.97
C VAL A 61 -29.43 8.37 -4.14
N THR A 62 -28.18 8.61 -4.54
CA THR A 62 -27.22 7.54 -4.83
C THR A 62 -26.41 7.14 -3.60
N HIS A 63 -26.39 7.97 -2.54
CA HIS A 63 -25.50 7.84 -1.39
C HIS A 63 -24.01 7.82 -1.76
N GLU A 64 -23.65 8.34 -2.94
CA GLU A 64 -22.25 8.53 -3.33
C GLU A 64 -21.65 9.72 -2.61
N ILE A 65 -20.41 9.56 -2.16
CA ILE A 65 -19.66 10.64 -1.54
C ILE A 65 -18.97 11.50 -2.60
N ASN A 66 -19.09 12.82 -2.47
CA ASN A 66 -18.36 13.77 -3.30
C ASN A 66 -16.88 13.78 -2.90
N ARG A 67 -16.09 12.89 -3.49
CA ARG A 67 -14.66 12.70 -3.20
C ARG A 67 -13.83 13.96 -3.42
N ARG A 68 -14.20 14.80 -4.39
CA ARG A 68 -13.49 16.05 -4.67
C ARG A 68 -13.62 17.00 -3.48
N GLU A 69 -14.85 17.17 -3.00
CA GLU A 69 -15.14 18.03 -1.86
C GLU A 69 -14.59 17.44 -0.55
N LEU A 70 -14.70 16.12 -0.37
CA LEU A 70 -14.06 15.43 0.75
C LEU A 70 -12.56 15.68 0.75
N GLY A 71 -11.87 15.55 -0.39
CA GLY A 71 -10.44 15.81 -0.48
C GLY A 71 -10.07 17.25 -0.10
N LEU A 72 -10.88 18.24 -0.50
CA LEU A 72 -10.68 19.63 -0.11
C LEU A 72 -10.82 19.83 1.41
N ARG A 73 -11.79 19.18 2.05
CA ARG A 73 -12.04 19.30 3.50
C ARG A 73 -11.05 18.50 4.33
N ALA A 74 -10.80 17.25 3.94
CA ALA A 74 -9.93 16.33 4.66
C ALA A 74 -8.46 16.75 4.61
N PHE A 75 -8.00 17.32 3.49
CA PHE A 75 -6.61 17.74 3.35
C PHE A 75 -6.42 19.26 3.56
N ALA A 76 -7.38 19.94 4.19
CA ALA A 76 -7.27 21.36 4.53
C ALA A 76 -6.31 21.61 5.70
N THR A 77 -6.34 20.75 6.73
CA THR A 77 -5.44 20.80 7.89
C THR A 77 -4.88 19.41 8.20
N SER A 78 -3.83 19.37 9.02
CA SER A 78 -3.30 18.09 9.51
C SER A 78 -4.34 17.37 10.38
N GLU A 79 -5.08 18.09 11.23
CA GLU A 79 -6.11 17.46 12.09
C GLU A 79 -7.25 16.85 11.26
N SER A 80 -7.66 17.51 10.17
CA SER A 80 -8.70 16.97 9.28
C SER A 80 -8.21 15.74 8.51
N ALA A 81 -6.92 15.67 8.18
CA ALA A 81 -6.35 14.54 7.48
C ALA A 81 -6.24 13.32 8.41
N GLU A 82 -5.79 13.57 9.65
CA GLU A 82 -5.76 12.57 10.72
C GLU A 82 -7.16 12.03 11.02
N LEU A 83 -8.18 12.90 11.11
CA LEU A 83 -9.55 12.46 11.32
C LEU A 83 -10.07 11.54 10.20
N LEU A 84 -9.80 11.85 8.93
CA LEU A 84 -10.20 10.96 7.83
C LEU A 84 -9.50 9.61 7.95
N GLU A 85 -8.20 9.62 8.25
CA GLU A 85 -7.42 8.41 8.46
C GLU A 85 -7.97 7.56 9.61
N GLU A 86 -8.26 8.17 10.77
CA GLU A 86 -8.85 7.50 11.94
C GLU A 86 -10.20 6.84 11.62
N LEU A 87 -11.00 7.44 10.74
CA LEU A 87 -12.27 6.88 10.31
C LEU A 87 -12.11 5.71 9.35
N GLU A 88 -11.13 5.73 8.44
CA GLU A 88 -10.90 4.67 7.45
C GLU A 88 -10.14 3.47 8.03
N MET A 89 -9.16 3.72 8.89
CA MET A 89 -8.20 2.70 9.34
C MET A 89 -8.81 1.48 10.03
N PRO A 90 -9.84 1.59 10.89
CA PRO A 90 -10.50 0.42 11.47
C PRO A 90 -11.05 -0.53 10.39
N PHE A 91 -11.61 0.03 9.31
CA PHE A 91 -12.12 -0.77 8.20
C PHE A 91 -10.98 -1.37 7.39
N ILE A 92 -9.95 -0.59 7.05
CA ILE A 92 -8.77 -1.08 6.33
C ILE A 92 -8.16 -2.28 7.07
N ARG A 93 -7.99 -2.18 8.39
CA ARG A 93 -7.44 -3.25 9.23
C ARG A 93 -8.31 -4.49 9.22
N GLU A 94 -9.62 -4.34 9.28
CA GLU A 94 -10.53 -5.49 9.24
C GLU A 94 -10.51 -6.19 7.87
N TYR A 95 -10.53 -5.43 6.78
CA TYR A 95 -10.42 -5.98 5.43
C TYR A 95 -9.09 -6.72 5.24
N MET A 96 -7.98 -6.15 5.67
CA MET A 96 -6.66 -6.77 5.60
C MET A 96 -6.58 -8.03 6.47
N ARG A 97 -7.11 -8.00 7.71
CA ARG A 97 -7.17 -9.18 8.58
C ARG A 97 -8.02 -10.29 7.97
N GLN A 98 -9.20 -9.95 7.44
CA GLN A 98 -10.08 -10.89 6.76
C GLN A 98 -9.36 -11.55 5.57
N PHE A 99 -8.70 -10.75 4.74
CA PHE A 99 -7.93 -11.26 3.61
C PHE A 99 -6.84 -12.23 4.07
N LEU A 100 -5.98 -11.82 5.01
CA LEU A 100 -4.84 -12.60 5.48
C LEU A 100 -5.23 -13.88 6.23
N THR A 101 -6.37 -13.89 6.93
CA THR A 101 -6.77 -15.00 7.80
C THR A 101 -7.80 -15.94 7.16
N LYS A 102 -8.55 -15.49 6.16
CA LYS A 102 -9.65 -16.27 5.57
C LYS A 102 -9.54 -16.40 4.06
N GLU A 103 -9.47 -15.29 3.34
CA GLU A 103 -9.59 -15.30 1.87
C GLU A 103 -8.34 -15.86 1.20
N ALA A 104 -7.17 -15.33 1.57
CA ALA A 104 -5.90 -15.76 0.99
C ALA A 104 -5.65 -17.26 1.27
N PRO A 105 -5.77 -17.80 2.50
CA PRO A 105 -5.60 -19.23 2.75
C PRO A 105 -6.54 -20.16 1.96
N ALA A 106 -7.70 -19.66 1.50
CA ALA A 106 -8.67 -20.43 0.72
C ALA A 106 -8.43 -20.36 -0.80
N ALA A 107 -7.54 -19.49 -1.27
CA ALA A 107 -7.24 -19.33 -2.69
C ALA A 107 -6.15 -20.32 -3.15
N ASP A 108 -6.20 -20.68 -4.44
CA ASP A 108 -5.20 -21.53 -5.08
C ASP A 108 -4.00 -20.69 -5.55
N ALA A 109 -3.17 -20.26 -4.60
CA ALA A 109 -1.91 -19.59 -4.86
C ALA A 109 -0.83 -20.01 -3.85
N GLN A 110 0.44 -19.96 -4.26
CA GLN A 110 1.55 -20.31 -3.36
C GLN A 110 1.76 -19.22 -2.30
N PHE A 111 1.54 -17.96 -2.67
CA PHE A 111 1.69 -16.81 -1.79
C PHE A 111 0.68 -15.70 -2.10
N CYS A 112 0.44 -14.85 -1.12
CA CYS A 112 -0.24 -13.57 -1.27
C CYS A 112 0.65 -12.44 -0.81
N PHE A 113 0.36 -11.23 -1.27
CA PHE A 113 1.01 -10.05 -0.75
C PHE A 113 0.05 -8.87 -0.62
N VAL A 114 0.21 -8.12 0.46
CA VAL A 114 -0.52 -6.90 0.76
C VAL A 114 0.37 -5.72 0.38
N GLU A 115 -0.03 -4.97 -0.65
CA GLU A 115 0.66 -3.74 -1.04
C GLU A 115 0.20 -2.59 -0.13
N VAL A 116 1.11 -2.08 0.69
CA VAL A 116 0.81 -1.04 1.68
C VAL A 116 1.44 0.31 1.27
N PRO A 117 0.68 1.42 1.29
CA PRO A 117 1.23 2.75 1.03
C PRO A 117 2.13 3.26 2.18
N LEU A 118 1.69 3.05 3.42
CA LEU A 118 2.33 3.53 4.65
C LEU A 118 2.39 2.35 5.64
N LEU A 119 3.60 1.85 5.88
CA LEU A 119 3.80 0.65 6.70
C LEU A 119 3.48 0.87 8.19
N ASP A 120 3.77 2.06 8.69
CA ASP A 120 3.51 2.50 10.07
C ASP A 120 2.03 2.56 10.43
N ARG A 121 1.13 2.48 9.45
CA ARG A 121 -0.32 2.42 9.66
C ARG A 121 -0.87 1.04 9.93
N VAL A 122 -0.08 -0.02 9.72
CA VAL A 122 -0.53 -1.41 9.79
C VAL A 122 0.41 -2.30 10.62
N GLU A 123 1.22 -1.71 11.51
CA GLU A 123 2.20 -2.42 12.32
C GLU A 123 1.60 -3.54 13.18
N ASP A 124 0.38 -3.34 13.68
CA ASP A 124 -0.39 -4.30 14.47
C ASP A 124 -0.81 -5.55 13.69
N LEU A 125 -0.70 -5.52 12.35
CA LEU A 125 -1.03 -6.65 11.49
C LEU A 125 0.22 -7.38 10.98
N LEU A 126 1.42 -6.91 11.31
CA LEU A 126 2.66 -7.57 10.88
C LEU A 126 2.81 -8.98 11.46
N GLU A 127 2.21 -9.25 12.62
CA GLU A 127 2.16 -10.59 13.20
C GLU A 127 1.35 -11.61 12.38
N LEU A 128 0.54 -11.15 11.43
CA LEU A 128 -0.30 -12.01 10.59
C LEU A 128 0.38 -12.43 9.28
N VAL A 129 1.57 -11.91 8.99
CA VAL A 129 2.34 -12.19 7.78
C VAL A 129 3.63 -12.94 8.08
N ASP A 130 4.16 -13.63 7.07
CA ASP A 130 5.40 -14.38 7.18
C ASP A 130 6.64 -13.51 6.89
N GLU A 131 6.44 -12.39 6.16
CA GLU A 131 7.55 -11.52 5.74
C GLU A 131 7.12 -10.08 5.42
N VAL A 132 7.95 -9.11 5.79
CA VAL A 132 7.90 -7.73 5.34
C VAL A 132 9.00 -7.48 4.30
N VAL A 133 8.57 -7.21 3.06
CA VAL A 133 9.42 -6.86 1.93
C VAL A 133 9.31 -5.36 1.66
N VAL A 134 10.46 -4.67 1.64
CA VAL A 134 10.53 -3.23 1.39
C VAL A 134 11.29 -2.92 0.11
N VAL A 135 10.71 -2.07 -0.74
CA VAL A 135 11.40 -1.51 -1.91
C VAL A 135 11.91 -0.10 -1.60
N VAL A 136 13.23 0.07 -1.66
CA VAL A 136 13.93 1.34 -1.42
C VAL A 136 14.70 1.81 -2.65
N ALA A 137 14.93 3.11 -2.77
CA ALA A 137 15.77 3.71 -3.79
C ALA A 137 16.35 5.03 -3.28
N PRO A 138 17.52 5.48 -3.78
CA PRO A 138 18.08 6.80 -3.44
C PRO A 138 17.04 7.92 -3.61
N LEU A 139 17.02 8.87 -2.68
CA LEU A 139 16.02 9.94 -2.64
C LEU A 139 15.99 10.77 -3.94
N GLU A 140 17.17 11.12 -4.46
CA GLU A 140 17.29 11.89 -5.71
C GLU A 140 16.70 11.12 -6.90
N LEU A 141 16.98 9.81 -7.01
CA LEU A 141 16.41 8.98 -8.07
C LEU A 141 14.88 8.86 -7.95
N ARG A 142 14.35 8.84 -6.73
CA ARG A 142 12.89 8.86 -6.50
C ARG A 142 12.27 10.18 -6.93
N ALA A 143 12.93 11.30 -6.65
CA ALA A 143 12.48 12.62 -7.09
C ALA A 143 12.46 12.74 -8.62
N GLU A 144 13.54 12.34 -9.31
CA GLU A 144 13.59 12.30 -10.78
C GLU A 144 12.46 11.45 -11.38
N ARG A 145 12.19 10.29 -10.80
CA ARG A 145 11.08 9.41 -11.22
C ARG A 145 9.70 10.03 -10.96
N ALA A 146 9.55 10.80 -9.88
CA ALA A 146 8.31 11.51 -9.60
C ALA A 146 8.08 12.65 -10.60
N GLU A 147 9.14 13.38 -10.96
CA GLU A 147 9.12 14.44 -11.99
C GLU A 147 8.75 13.90 -13.36
N GLN A 148 9.33 12.77 -13.77
CA GLN A 148 8.96 12.08 -15.02
C GLN A 148 7.48 11.66 -15.06
N ARG A 149 6.84 11.52 -13.89
CA ARG A 149 5.42 11.17 -13.74
C ARG A 149 4.53 12.40 -13.51
N GLY A 150 5.09 13.60 -13.64
CA GLY A 150 4.36 14.86 -13.60
C GLY A 150 4.20 15.49 -12.20
N SER A 151 4.88 14.98 -11.17
CA SER A 151 4.93 15.65 -9.85
C SER A 151 6.08 16.65 -9.80
N SER A 152 5.87 17.85 -9.26
CA SER A 152 7.00 18.78 -9.03
C SER A 152 7.91 18.28 -7.90
N ARG A 153 9.16 18.77 -7.87
CA ARG A 153 10.08 18.51 -6.75
C ARG A 153 9.47 18.88 -5.40
N GLN A 154 8.79 20.02 -5.34
CA GLN A 154 8.12 20.50 -4.13
C GLN A 154 6.98 19.55 -3.69
N GLU A 155 6.15 19.09 -4.62
CA GLU A 155 5.09 18.10 -4.33
C GLU A 155 5.68 16.77 -3.85
N PHE A 156 6.79 16.33 -4.44
CA PHE A 156 7.51 15.14 -4.00
C PHE A 156 8.02 15.28 -2.57
N GLU A 157 8.68 16.40 -2.25
CA GLU A 157 9.21 16.69 -0.92
C GLU A 157 8.11 16.81 0.14
N GLN A 158 6.98 17.43 -0.20
CA GLN A 158 5.81 17.49 0.68
C GLN A 158 5.24 16.09 0.95
N ARG A 159 5.13 15.24 -0.07
CA ARG A 159 4.59 13.88 0.10
C ARG A 159 5.51 12.99 0.90
N ILE A 160 6.82 13.02 0.63
CA ILE A 160 7.77 12.16 1.33
C ILE A 160 7.95 12.55 2.80
N ALA A 161 7.73 13.83 3.15
CA ALA A 161 7.76 14.28 4.55
C ALA A 161 6.68 13.64 5.43
N HIS A 162 5.60 13.13 4.83
CA HIS A 162 4.52 12.42 5.52
C HIS A 162 4.67 10.89 5.43
N GLN A 163 5.74 10.38 4.80
CA GLN A 163 6.01 8.95 4.72
C GLN A 163 7.02 8.52 5.80
N PRO A 164 6.97 7.26 6.23
CA PRO A 164 8.02 6.69 7.05
C PRO A 164 9.38 6.81 6.37
N SER A 165 10.41 7.11 7.17
CA SER A 165 11.78 7.20 6.67
C SER A 165 12.25 5.86 6.09
N ASP A 166 13.19 5.90 5.13
CA ASP A 166 13.84 4.69 4.61
C ASP A 166 14.51 3.88 5.74
N THR A 167 15.04 4.54 6.76
CA THR A 167 15.61 3.89 7.95
C THR A 167 14.54 3.11 8.72
N TYR A 168 13.38 3.72 8.95
CA TYR A 168 12.25 3.02 9.58
C TYR A 168 11.83 1.81 8.74
N LEU A 169 11.64 1.99 7.43
CA LEU A 169 11.21 0.88 6.56
C LEU A 169 12.23 -0.26 6.58
N ARG A 170 13.53 0.04 6.52
CA ARG A 170 14.59 -0.97 6.61
C ARG A 170 14.61 -1.72 7.94
N ASN A 171 14.31 -1.04 9.05
CA ASN A 171 14.26 -1.67 10.37
C ASN A 171 13.09 -2.63 10.52
N GLN A 172 11.98 -2.38 9.81
CA GLN A 172 10.81 -3.25 9.79
C GLN A 172 10.90 -4.37 8.75
N ALA A 173 11.91 -4.36 7.87
CA ALA A 173 12.00 -5.26 6.72
C ALA A 173 12.75 -6.55 7.05
N ASP A 174 12.18 -7.68 6.64
CA ASP A 174 12.89 -8.96 6.56
C ASP A 174 13.72 -9.05 5.28
N THR A 175 13.17 -8.53 4.17
CA THR A 175 13.87 -8.40 2.87
C THR A 175 13.78 -6.98 2.36
N VAL A 176 14.91 -6.48 1.83
CA VAL A 176 14.96 -5.17 1.18
C VAL A 176 15.38 -5.32 -0.28
N PHE A 177 14.53 -4.85 -1.19
CA PHE A 177 14.89 -4.66 -2.60
C PHE A 177 15.39 -3.24 -2.84
N VAL A 178 16.59 -3.12 -3.40
CA VAL A 178 17.23 -1.83 -3.67
C VAL A 178 17.13 -1.52 -5.16
N ASN A 179 16.32 -0.52 -5.51
CA ASN A 179 16.12 -0.10 -6.89
C ASN A 179 16.99 1.12 -7.24
N SER A 180 18.31 0.93 -7.21
CA SER A 180 19.31 1.94 -7.58
C SER A 180 19.94 1.72 -8.95
N GLU A 181 20.04 0.48 -9.42
CA GLU A 181 20.84 0.12 -10.62
C GLU A 181 19.98 -0.15 -11.87
N GLY A 182 18.68 0.15 -11.80
CA GLY A 182 17.75 0.02 -12.92
C GLY A 182 16.81 -1.18 -12.80
N LEU A 183 16.04 -1.42 -13.86
CA LEU A 183 14.95 -2.39 -13.85
C LEU A 183 15.44 -3.85 -13.83
N ASP A 184 16.51 -4.14 -14.55
CA ASP A 184 17.03 -5.52 -14.67
C ASP A 184 17.60 -6.03 -13.35
N ASP A 185 18.31 -5.17 -12.61
CA ASP A 185 18.80 -5.48 -11.27
C ASP A 185 17.64 -5.73 -10.28
N LEU A 186 16.64 -4.83 -10.27
CA LEU A 186 15.45 -5.02 -9.43
C LEU A 186 14.73 -6.33 -9.77
N LYS A 187 14.62 -6.66 -11.07
CA LYS A 187 14.01 -7.91 -11.53
C LYS A 187 14.79 -9.13 -11.03
N ALA A 188 16.12 -9.11 -11.12
CA ALA A 188 16.96 -10.20 -10.63
C ALA A 188 16.80 -10.41 -9.11
N GLN A 189 16.71 -9.33 -8.32
CA GLN A 189 16.44 -9.43 -6.88
C GLN A 189 15.08 -10.10 -6.58
N VAL A 190 14.03 -9.73 -7.32
CA VAL A 190 12.69 -10.34 -7.17
C VAL A 190 12.71 -11.82 -7.59
N GLU A 191 13.38 -12.16 -8.70
CA GLU A 191 13.52 -13.54 -9.16
C GLU A 191 14.28 -14.42 -8.15
N LEU A 192 15.38 -13.90 -7.57
CA LEU A 192 16.11 -14.59 -6.51
C LEU A 192 15.23 -14.83 -5.28
N TRP A 193 14.45 -13.83 -4.87
CA TRP A 193 13.53 -13.95 -3.73
C TRP A 193 12.43 -14.99 -3.98
N LEU A 194 11.84 -15.00 -5.18
CA LEU A 194 10.84 -15.98 -5.61
C LEU A 194 11.43 -17.40 -5.65
N ASN A 195 12.60 -17.56 -6.25
CA ASN A 195 13.26 -18.85 -6.38
C ASN A 195 13.60 -19.45 -5.02
N ALA A 196 14.11 -18.62 -4.10
CA ALA A 196 14.45 -19.03 -2.76
C ALA A 196 13.24 -19.51 -1.94
N ARG A 197 12.01 -19.10 -2.28
CA ARG A 197 10.80 -19.45 -1.51
C ARG A 197 9.94 -20.52 -2.16
N PHE A 198 9.86 -20.51 -3.49
CA PHE A 198 8.83 -21.29 -4.20
C PHE A 198 9.39 -22.28 -5.21
N ASN A 199 10.67 -22.17 -5.60
CA ASN A 199 11.26 -23.02 -6.65
C ASN A 199 12.38 -23.95 -6.15
N GLN A 200 12.47 -24.24 -4.84
CA GLN A 200 13.50 -25.12 -4.26
C GLN A 200 13.40 -26.63 -4.65
N HIS A 201 12.61 -26.99 -5.66
CA HIS A 201 12.44 -28.40 -6.10
C HIS A 201 12.88 -28.69 -7.53
N SER A 202 13.59 -27.78 -8.21
CA SER A 202 14.04 -27.99 -9.60
C SER A 202 15.48 -28.50 -9.74
N GLU A 203 16.19 -28.75 -8.65
CA GLU A 203 17.55 -29.31 -8.67
C GLU A 203 17.62 -30.64 -7.89
N GLN A 204 17.08 -31.72 -8.46
CA GLN A 204 17.50 -33.10 -8.22
C GLN A 204 17.49 -33.89 -9.54
#